data_AF-A0A8S1KQP8-F1
#
_entry.id   AF-A0A8S1KQP8-F1
#
_cell.length_a   1.000
_cell.length_b   1.000
_cell.length_c   1.000
_cell.angle_alpha   90.00
_cell.angle_beta   90.00
_cell.angle_gamma   90.00
#
_symmetry.space_group_name_H-M   'P 1'
#
loop_
_entity.id
_entity.type
_entity.pdbx_description
1 polymer ?
#
loop_
_entity_poly.entity_id
_entity_poly.type
_entity_poly.pdbx_seq_one_letter_code
_entity_poly.pdbx_strand_id
1 'polypeptide(L)' 'MNETQTYGRTFKKYLDTNFEPYWLVFFGKNFGCHSIHEKRRFIYFYIDKIAYLFYKIQ' A
#
# COMPACT_ATOMS: atom_id res chain seq x y z
N MET A 1 -6.92 -17.74 -5.76
CA MET A 1 -6.27 -16.42 -5.62
C MET A 1 -6.32 -16.08 -4.14
N ASN A 2 -5.17 -15.93 -3.48
CA ASN A 2 -5.14 -15.81 -2.01
C ASN A 2 -5.82 -14.50 -1.60
N GLU A 3 -6.63 -14.50 -0.53
CA GLU A 3 -7.44 -13.36 -0.08
C GLU A 3 -6.62 -12.05 0.03
N THR A 4 -5.38 -12.16 0.51
CA THR A 4 -4.37 -11.09 0.56
C THR A 4 -4.19 -10.39 -0.79
N GLN A 5 -4.07 -11.13 -1.89
CA GLN A 5 -3.87 -10.53 -3.21
C GLN A 5 -5.12 -9.78 -3.68
N THR A 6 -6.30 -10.28 -3.33
CA THR A 6 -7.57 -9.62 -3.62
C THR A 6 -7.69 -8.29 -2.89
N TYR A 7 -7.40 -8.24 -1.59
CA TYR A 7 -7.43 -7.00 -0.81
C TYR A 7 -6.46 -5.96 -1.36
N GLY A 8 -5.22 -6.35 -1.69
CA GLY A 8 -4.22 -5.43 -2.23
C GLY A 8 -4.65 -4.81 -3.54
N ARG A 9 -5.25 -5.61 -4.44
CA ARG A 9 -5.81 -5.12 -5.70
C ARG A 9 -6.96 -4.13 -5.48
N THR A 10 -7.86 -4.41 -4.54
CA THR A 10 -8.98 -3.54 -4.20
C THR A 10 -8.51 -2.19 -3.66
N PHE A 11 -7.59 -2.20 -2.68
CA PHE A 11 -7.02 -0.96 -2.13
C PHE A 11 -6.26 -0.15 -3.17
N LYS A 12 -5.43 -0.80 -3.99
CA LYS A 12 -4.72 -0.13 -5.09
C LYS A 12 -5.70 0.56 -6.03
N LYS A 13 -6.74 -0.16 -6.49
CA LYS A 13 -7.74 0.40 -7.41
C LYS A 13 -8.47 1.59 -6.79
N TYR A 14 -8.87 1.48 -5.53
CA TYR A 14 -9.52 2.56 -4.80
C TYR A 14 -8.62 3.79 -4.70
N LEU A 15 -7.35 3.61 -4.30
CA LEU A 15 -6.40 4.70 -4.15
C LEU A 15 -6.09 5.39 -5.48
N ASP A 16 -5.84 4.62 -6.54
CA ASP A 16 -5.59 5.15 -7.88
C ASP A 16 -6.79 5.94 -8.41
N THR A 17 -8.02 5.50 -8.10
CA THR A 17 -9.25 6.17 -8.58
C THR A 17 -9.53 7.47 -7.84
N ASN A 18 -9.28 7.52 -6.53
CA ASN A 18 -9.69 8.65 -5.69
C ASN A 18 -8.56 9.64 -5.37
N PHE A 19 -7.29 9.22 -5.49
CA PHE A 19 -6.12 10.00 -5.10
C PHE A 19 -5.03 10.04 -6.16
N GLU A 20 -5.44 9.83 -7.41
CA GLU A 20 -4.61 9.76 -8.62
C GLU A 20 -3.60 8.60 -8.61
N PRO A 21 -3.40 7.93 -9.75
CA PRO A 21 -2.37 6.91 -9.87
C PRO A 21 -0.94 7.50 -9.78
N TYR A 22 0.08 6.72 -9.44
CA TYR A 22 0.06 5.28 -9.16
C TYR A 22 0.42 4.95 -7.70
N TRP A 23 -0.47 4.25 -7.02
CA TRP A 23 -0.25 3.78 -5.65
C TRP A 23 0.31 2.35 -5.63
N LEU A 24 1.30 2.15 -4.76
CA LEU A 24 1.80 0.84 -4.36
C LEU A 24 1.25 0.47 -2.99
N VAL A 25 0.81 -0.78 -2.86
CA VAL A 25 0.10 -1.29 -1.68
C VAL A 25 0.73 -2.61 -1.25
N PHE A 26 1.25 -2.64 -0.02
CA PHE A 26 1.91 -3.82 0.57
C PHE A 26 1.37 -4.08 1.97
N PHE A 27 1.26 -5.35 2.33
CA PHE A 27 0.99 -5.76 3.70
C PHE A 27 1.53 -7.15 3.97
N GLY A 28 2.00 -7.36 5.20
CA GLY A 28 2.64 -8.60 5.59
C GLY A 28 3.16 -8.55 7.02
N LYS A 29 3.53 -9.71 7.57
CA LYS A 29 4.08 -9.81 8.92
C LYS A 29 5.52 -9.30 9.01
N ASN A 30 6.34 -9.58 7.98
CA ASN A 30 7.74 -9.20 7.93
C ASN A 30 8.09 -8.70 6.52
N PHE A 31 8.39 -7.41 6.38
CA PHE A 31 8.95 -6.85 5.17
C PHE A 31 9.80 -5.61 5.49
N GLY A 32 10.82 -5.38 4.67
CA GLY A 32 11.56 -4.12 4.60
C GLY A 32 11.31 -3.48 3.24
N CYS A 33 11.22 -2.15 3.18
CA CYS A 33 11.05 -1.42 1.94
C CYS A 33 11.91 -0.16 1.93
N HIS A 34 12.65 0.04 0.83
CA HIS A 34 13.30 1.31 0.52
C HIS A 34 12.54 1.90 -0.68
N SER A 35 11.93 3.07 -0.50
CA SER A 35 11.01 3.64 -1.49
C SER A 35 11.29 5.12 -1.71
N ILE A 36 11.10 5.57 -2.95
CA ILE A 36 10.96 6.99 -3.29
C ILE A 36 9.46 7.22 -3.51
N HIS A 37 8.90 8.21 -2.83
CA HIS A 37 7.46 8.47 -2.85
C HIS A 37 7.14 9.96 -2.88
N GLU A 38 5.96 10.30 -3.38
CA GLU A 38 5.48 11.68 -3.36
C GLU A 38 5.35 12.20 -1.92
N LYS A 39 5.62 13.50 -1.73
CA LYS A 39 5.48 14.17 -0.44
C LYS A 39 4.01 14.11 0.02
N ARG A 40 3.78 13.75 1.29
CA ARG A 40 2.44 13.59 1.91
C ARG A 40 1.57 12.47 1.30
N ARG A 41 2.15 11.55 0.52
CA ARG A 41 1.46 10.38 -0.05
C ARG A 41 2.08 9.07 0.42
N PHE A 42 2.37 8.98 1.72
CA PHE A 42 2.97 7.81 2.37
C PHE A 42 2.20 7.46 3.64
N ILE A 43 1.80 6.20 3.77
CA ILE A 43 1.00 5.69 4.87
C ILE A 43 1.63 4.37 5.34
N TYR A 44 2.03 4.31 6.62
CA TYR A 44 2.59 3.12 7.23
C TYR A 44 2.03 2.93 8.63
N PHE A 45 1.41 1.77 8.87
CA PHE A 45 0.77 1.45 10.15
C PHE A 45 0.63 -0.06 10.33
N TYR A 46 0.22 -0.47 11.53
CA TYR A 46 -0.03 -1.87 11.88
C TYR A 46 -1.50 -2.10 12.25
N ILE A 47 -2.04 -3.24 11.83
CA ILE A 47 -3.23 -3.84 12.43
C ILE A 47 -2.79 -5.20 13.00
N ASP A 48 -2.95 -5.39 14.30
CA ASP A 48 -2.40 -6.51 15.04
C ASP A 48 -0.90 -6.75 14.76
N LYS A 49 -0.56 -7.88 14.11
CA LYS A 49 0.80 -8.29 13.77
C LYS A 49 1.11 -8.13 12.28
N ILE A 50 0.28 -7.39 11.54
CA ILE A 50 0.44 -7.18 10.11
C ILE A 50 0.75 -5.70 9.88
N ALA A 51 1.88 -5.43 9.23
CA ALA A 51 2.22 -4.11 8.76
C ALA A 51 1.50 -3.83 7.43
N TYR A 52 1.06 -2.59 7.24
CA TYR A 52 0.43 -2.06 6.05
C TYR A 52 1.24 -0.86 5.57
N LEU A 53 1.69 -0.89 4.32
CA LEU A 53 2.48 0.15 3.70
C LEU A 53 1.86 0.54 2.36
N PHE A 54 1.38 1.77 2.25
CA PHE A 54 0.84 2.34 1.02
C PHE A 54 1.59 3.62 0.67
N TYR A 55 2.03 3.78 -0.57
CA TYR A 55 2.63 5.03 -1.02
C TYR A 55 2.41 5.29 -2.51
N LYS A 56 2.32 6.57 -2.88
CA LYS A 56 2.27 6.99 -4.28
C LYS A 56 3.69 7.17 -4.80
N ILE A 57 3.99 6.54 -5.93
CA ILE A 57 5.28 6.74 -6.61
C ILE A 57 5.36 8.15 -7.15
N GLN A 58 6.56 8.73 -7.10
CA GLN A 58 6.86 10.02 -7.73
C GLN A 58 6.98 9.88 -9.24
#